data_AF-A0A7S2J2E3-F1
#
_entry.id   AF-A0A7S2J2E3-F1
#
_cell.length_a   1.000
_cell.length_b   1.000
_cell.length_c   1.000
_cell.angle_alpha   90.00
_cell.angle_beta   90.00
_cell.angle_gamma   90.00
#
_symmetry.space_group_name_H-M   'P 1'
#
loop_
_entity.id
_entity.type
_entity.pdbx_description
1 polymer ?
#
loop_
_entity_poly.entity_id
_entity_poly.type
_entity_poly.pdbx_seq_one_letter_code
_entity_poly.pdbx_strand_id
1 'polypeptide(L)'
;MMGRRSPVAQPGGPDRVEAHPDRTLVLMWPDYGGRGTFGMACLERYTGERLILLGEWRDFTYGAVNPWGQSFSEDFVRAVERDFELERRLPLPCW
;
A
#
# COMPACT_ATOMS: atom_id res chain seq x y z
N MET A 1 18.96 -21.38 25.10
CA MET A 1 19.92 -20.62 24.27
C MET A 1 19.18 -20.20 22.99
N MET A 2 18.75 -18.94 22.88
CA MET A 2 18.06 -18.44 21.68
C MET A 2 19.12 -18.10 20.62
N GLY A 3 19.12 -18.81 19.49
CA GLY A 3 20.02 -18.56 18.38
C GLY A 3 19.76 -17.19 17.74
N ARG A 4 20.84 -16.54 17.27
CA ARG A 4 20.79 -15.23 16.61
C ARG A 4 19.98 -15.34 15.31
N ARG A 5 18.80 -14.71 15.25
CA ARG A 5 17.99 -14.65 14.03
C ARG A 5 18.51 -13.53 13.14
N SER A 6 18.85 -13.87 11.90
CA SER A 6 19.07 -12.85 10.86
C SER A 6 17.71 -12.35 10.36
N PRO A 7 17.55 -11.03 10.12
CA PRO A 7 16.33 -10.51 9.54
C PRO A 7 16.17 -11.03 8.10
N VAL A 8 14.98 -11.54 7.78
CA VAL A 8 14.62 -12.04 6.44
C VAL A 8 14.21 -10.92 5.47
N ALA A 9 14.09 -9.69 5.98
CA ALA A 9 13.81 -8.48 5.22
C ALA A 9 14.57 -7.30 5.82
N GLN A 10 14.96 -6.35 4.97
CA GLN A 10 15.54 -5.09 5.42
C GLN A 10 14.42 -4.07 5.61
N PRO A 11 14.48 -3.22 6.66
CA PRO A 11 13.57 -2.10 6.78
C PRO A 11 13.76 -1.16 5.58
N GLY A 12 12.66 -0.66 5.05
CA GLY A 12 12.64 0.31 3.97
C GLY A 12 11.62 1.40 4.27
N GLY A 13 11.70 2.48 3.50
CA GLY A 13 10.79 3.61 3.61
C GLY A 13 10.61 4.31 2.27
N PRO A 14 9.96 5.48 2.28
CA PRO A 14 9.75 6.29 1.08
C PRO A 14 11.05 6.66 0.35
N ASP A 15 12.17 6.75 1.07
CA ASP A 15 13.52 6.92 0.51
C ASP A 15 13.92 5.80 -0.46
N ARG A 16 13.45 4.57 -0.20
CA ARG A 16 13.72 3.42 -1.08
C ARG A 16 12.86 3.42 -2.33
N VAL A 17 11.72 4.09 -2.30
CA VAL A 17 10.89 4.28 -3.50
C VAL A 17 11.62 5.20 -4.48
N GLU A 18 12.11 6.34 -3.98
CA GLU A 18 12.86 7.31 -4.79
C GLU A 18 14.17 6.74 -5.35
N ALA A 19 14.85 5.89 -4.60
CA ALA A 19 16.09 5.24 -5.03
C ALA A 19 15.91 4.18 -6.15
N HIS A 20 14.67 3.78 -6.45
CA HIS A 20 14.36 2.71 -7.41
C HIS A 20 13.19 3.08 -8.34
N PRO A 21 13.33 4.15 -9.15
CA PRO A 21 12.24 4.71 -9.95
C PRO A 21 11.74 3.79 -11.07
N ASP A 22 12.55 2.80 -11.46
CA ASP A 22 12.27 1.83 -12.52
C ASP A 22 11.41 0.63 -12.05
N ARG A 23 11.10 0.55 -10.76
CA ARG A 23 10.38 -0.60 -10.18
C ARG A 23 8.90 -0.33 -10.01
N THR A 24 8.11 -1.40 -9.99
CA THR A 24 6.71 -1.36 -9.53
C THR A 24 6.67 -1.14 -8.01
N LEU A 25 5.86 -0.18 -7.56
CA LEU A 25 5.62 0.03 -6.13
C LEU A 25 4.54 -0.94 -5.64
N VAL A 26 4.86 -1.73 -4.63
CA VAL A 26 3.93 -2.66 -3.96
C VAL A 26 3.67 -2.16 -2.55
N LEU A 27 2.41 -1.95 -2.19
CA LEU A 27 2.00 -1.54 -0.84
C LEU A 27 0.94 -2.50 -0.29
N MET A 28 1.16 -2.96 0.95
CA MET A 28 0.33 -3.96 1.61
C MET A 28 0.01 -3.48 3.03
N TRP A 29 -1.21 -2.98 3.24
CA TRP A 29 -1.64 -2.40 4.51
C TRP A 29 -0.68 -1.32 5.11
N PRO A 30 -0.29 -0.28 4.33
CA PRO A 30 0.68 0.71 4.81
C PRO A 30 0.13 1.64 5.91
N ASP A 31 -1.20 1.85 5.96
CA ASP A 31 -1.83 2.81 6.85
C ASP A 31 -2.80 2.09 7.80
N TYR A 32 -2.25 1.55 8.90
CA TYR A 32 -2.99 0.74 9.88
C TYR A 32 -4.31 1.39 10.33
N GLY A 33 -5.41 0.65 10.21
CA GLY A 33 -6.75 1.14 10.57
C GLY A 33 -7.30 2.19 9.60
N GLY A 34 -6.75 2.28 8.38
CA GLY A 34 -7.07 3.32 7.40
C GLY A 34 -6.54 4.68 7.83
N ARG A 35 -5.53 4.69 8.72
CA ARG A 35 -4.93 5.88 9.31
C ARG A 35 -3.42 5.77 9.16
N GLY A 36 -2.81 6.82 8.64
CA GLY A 36 -1.38 6.83 8.40
C GLY A 36 -1.05 7.76 7.25
N THR A 37 0.25 8.00 7.10
CA THR A 37 0.81 8.81 6.02
C THR A 37 1.88 8.04 5.25
N PHE A 38 2.13 6.77 5.60
CA PHE A 38 3.22 6.00 5.00
C PHE A 38 2.91 5.68 3.54
N GLY A 39 1.69 5.26 3.24
CA GLY A 39 1.25 5.03 1.86
C GLY A 39 1.43 6.29 1.02
N MET A 40 0.95 7.43 1.53
CA MET A 40 1.03 8.72 0.83
C MET A 40 2.48 9.18 0.63
N ALA A 41 3.32 9.05 1.65
CA ALA A 41 4.73 9.43 1.57
C ALA A 41 5.49 8.59 0.52
N CYS A 42 5.15 7.31 0.39
CA CYS A 42 5.66 6.45 -0.68
C CYS A 42 5.15 6.89 -2.06
N LEU A 43 3.85 7.18 -2.19
CA LEU A 43 3.24 7.60 -3.44
C LEU A 43 3.80 8.94 -3.96
N GLU A 44 4.01 9.92 -3.08
CA GLU A 44 4.60 11.23 -3.44
C GLU A 44 6.02 11.12 -4.02
N ARG A 45 6.75 10.07 -3.67
CA ARG A 45 8.12 9.81 -4.16
C ARG A 45 8.15 8.80 -5.31
N TYR A 46 6.99 8.25 -5.68
CA TYR A 46 6.90 7.27 -6.74
C TYR A 46 6.73 7.97 -8.09
N THR A 47 7.68 7.72 -9.00
CA THR A 47 7.69 8.26 -10.36
C THR A 47 7.49 7.18 -11.43
N GLY A 48 7.28 5.93 -11.02
CA GLY A 48 7.03 4.82 -11.94
C GLY A 48 5.56 4.72 -12.36
N GLU A 49 5.29 3.77 -13.25
CA GLU A 49 3.99 3.68 -13.95
C GLU A 49 3.00 2.71 -13.31
N ARG A 50 3.46 1.80 -12.43
CA ARG A 50 2.65 0.66 -11.97
C ARG A 50 2.62 0.55 -10.45
N LEU A 51 1.40 0.47 -9.93
CA LEU A 51 1.11 0.19 -8.52
C LEU A 51 0.51 -1.20 -8.36
N ILE A 52 0.94 -1.92 -7.34
CA ILE A 52 0.25 -3.12 -6.85
C ILE A 52 -0.15 -2.86 -5.41
N LEU A 53 -1.46 -2.90 -5.15
CA LEU A 53 -2.03 -2.60 -3.85
C LEU A 53 -2.69 -3.87 -3.32
N LEU A 54 -2.28 -4.29 -2.11
CA LEU A 54 -2.88 -5.44 -1.43
C LEU A 54 -3.57 -4.96 -0.16
N GLY A 55 -4.90 -5.08 -0.15
CA GLY A 55 -5.72 -4.67 0.97
C GLY A 55 -7.15 -4.36 0.55
N GLU A 56 -7.87 -3.73 1.48
CA GLU A 56 -9.21 -3.19 1.27
C GLU A 56 -9.16 -1.94 0.39
N TRP A 57 -10.22 -1.73 -0.39
CA TRP A 57 -10.37 -0.57 -1.28
C TRP A 57 -11.77 0.02 -1.19
N ARG A 58 -11.97 1.19 -1.80
CA ARG A 58 -13.29 1.85 -1.88
C ARG A 58 -14.37 0.88 -2.34
N ASP A 59 -15.42 0.70 -1.55
CA ASP A 59 -16.55 -0.21 -1.78
C ASP A 59 -16.19 -1.72 -1.79
N PHE A 60 -14.94 -2.07 -1.48
CA PHE A 60 -14.41 -3.42 -1.37
C PHE A 60 -13.64 -3.57 -0.05
N THR A 61 -14.40 -3.51 1.04
CA THR A 61 -13.92 -3.55 2.43
C THR A 61 -14.65 -4.65 3.20
N TYR A 62 -13.97 -5.30 4.14
CA TYR A 62 -14.59 -6.31 5.02
C TYR A 62 -15.30 -5.65 6.22
N GLY A 63 -14.91 -4.43 6.60
CA GLY A 63 -15.52 -3.67 7.69
C GLY A 63 -16.28 -2.45 7.18
N ALA A 64 -17.60 -2.39 7.40
CA ALA A 64 -18.46 -1.25 7.05
C ALA A 64 -18.22 0.02 7.91
N VAL A 65 -17.00 0.22 8.43
CA VAL A 65 -16.65 1.36 9.29
C VAL A 65 -16.52 2.64 8.48
N ASN A 66 -16.02 2.54 7.25
CA ASN A 66 -15.88 3.62 6.28
C ASN A 66 -15.85 3.00 4.86
N PRO A 67 -16.03 3.80 3.79
CA PRO A 67 -16.11 3.23 2.44
C PRO A 67 -14.76 2.77 1.87
N TRP A 68 -13.60 3.14 2.43
CA TRP A 68 -12.24 2.80 1.94
C TRP A 68 -11.52 1.70 2.73
N GLY A 69 -12.14 1.15 3.78
CA GLY A 69 -11.58 0.09 4.61
C GLY A 69 -10.47 0.57 5.56
N GLN A 70 -9.59 -0.36 5.94
CA GLN A 70 -8.54 -0.14 6.94
C GLN A 70 -7.12 -0.36 6.39
N SER A 71 -6.98 -0.60 5.09
CA SER A 71 -5.69 -0.89 4.47
C SER A 71 -4.88 0.35 4.11
N PHE A 72 -5.58 1.39 3.62
CA PHE A 72 -5.02 2.62 3.12
C PHE A 72 -5.79 3.81 3.71
N SER A 73 -5.13 4.97 3.84
CA SER A 73 -5.78 6.23 4.18
C SER A 73 -6.70 6.71 3.05
N GLU A 74 -7.72 7.50 3.40
CA GLU A 74 -8.64 8.09 2.41
C GLU A 74 -7.90 8.94 1.37
N ASP A 75 -6.95 9.75 1.81
CA ASP A 75 -6.15 10.63 0.93
C ASP A 75 -5.33 9.80 -0.07
N PHE A 76 -4.74 8.70 0.37
CA PHE A 76 -4.04 7.78 -0.52
C PHE A 76 -4.97 7.18 -1.57
N VAL A 77 -6.14 6.67 -1.16
CA VAL A 77 -7.13 6.10 -2.10
C VAL A 77 -7.53 7.13 -3.15
N ARG A 78 -7.84 8.36 -2.72
CA ARG A 78 -8.22 9.45 -3.63
C ARG A 78 -7.09 9.86 -4.57
N ALA A 79 -5.85 9.87 -4.10
CA ALA A 79 -4.69 10.18 -4.93
C ALA A 79 -4.49 9.11 -6.01
N VAL A 80 -4.55 7.83 -5.64
CA VAL A 80 -4.46 6.73 -6.61
C VAL A 80 -5.59 6.77 -7.64
N GLU A 81 -6.84 6.96 -7.22
CA GLU A 81 -7.99 7.04 -8.13
C GLU A 81 -7.91 8.24 -9.10
N ARG A 82 -7.21 9.30 -8.71
CA ARG A 82 -6.99 10.48 -9.56
C ARG A 82 -5.87 10.25 -10.57
N ASP A 83 -4.77 9.64 -10.14
CA ASP A 83 -3.50 9.66 -10.90
C ASP A 83 -3.24 8.33 -11.64
N PHE A 84 -3.95 7.25 -11.30
CA PHE A 84 -3.76 5.93 -11.89
C PHE A 84 -5.07 5.35 -12.43
N GLU A 85 -4.96 4.56 -13.49
CA GLU A 85 -6.07 3.77 -14.03
C GLU A 85 -6.05 2.34 -13.47
N LEU A 86 -7.23 1.83 -13.11
CA LEU A 86 -7.36 0.45 -12.64
C LEU A 86 -7.24 -0.53 -13.81
N GLU A 87 -6.09 -1.19 -13.94
CA GLU A 87 -5.89 -2.24 -14.95
C GLU A 87 -6.59 -3.56 -14.58
N ARG A 88 -6.41 -4.00 -13.32
CA ARG A 88 -6.92 -5.30 -12.87
C ARG A 88 -7.20 -5.29 -11.38
N ARG A 89 -8.30 -5.96 -10.99
CA ARG A 89 -8.62 -6.25 -9.59
C ARG A 89 -8.87 -7.73 -9.40
N LEU A 90 -8.32 -8.28 -8.32
CA LEU A 90 -8.50 -9.68 -7.93
C LEU A 90 -9.09 -9.75 -6.51
N PRO A 91 -10.19 -10.49 -6.29
CA PRO A 91 -10.68 -10.73 -4.95
C PRO A 91 -9.68 -11.62 -4.19
N LEU A 92 -9.35 -11.24 -2.95
CA LEU A 92 -8.56 -12.08 -2.07
C LEU A 92 -9.47 -13.12 -1.41
N PRO A 93 -9.02 -14.38 -1.22
CA PRO A 93 -9.78 -15.36 -0.47
C PRO A 93 -9.94 -14.91 0.99
N CYS A 94 -11.17 -14.97 1.49
CA CYS A 94 -11.47 -14.80 2.91
C CYS A 94 -11.39 -16.17 3.58
N TRP A 95 -10.50 -16.33 4.56
CA TRP A 95 -10.33 -17.56 5.35
C TRP A 95 -10.97 -17.42 6.72
#